data_AF-A0A9P0BZF3-F1
#
_entry.id   AF-A0A9P0BZF3-F1
#
_cell.length_a   1.000
_cell.length_b   1.000
_cell.length_c   1.000
_cell.angle_alpha   90.00
_cell.angle_beta   90.00
_cell.angle_gamma   90.00
#
_symmetry.space_group_name_H-M   'P 1'
#
loop_
_entity.id
_entity.type
_entity.pdbx_description
1 polymer ?
#
loop_
_entity_poly.entity_id
_entity_poly.type
_entity_poly.pdbx_seq_one_letter_code
_entity_poly.pdbx_strand_id
1 'polypeptide(L)'
;MKPIIIVHGGAGDIPDSRVQGKLIGTKAAVIQGYEVLLKSGSALDAVEAAVVAMENDENFNAGYGSVLNLDGEVEMEASIMSGTNLDVGAVTLIKDFPNPISIAHKVLTDSPHSLLGGDGAKRFALAKGFSTVSPESLVSHNARKALQNFLKHGEFGRTEIGAQDKADVGTVGAVAVDSNGFVAVATSTGGMSGKAVGRIGDTPQIGSGTYADDNIGGVSTTGAIYFDVFIIFHN
;
A
#
# COMPACT_ATOMS: atom_id res chain seq x y z
N MET A 1 -24.28 9.18 -7.61
CA MET A 1 -23.10 10.06 -7.73
C MET A 1 -22.27 9.63 -8.94
N LYS A 2 -21.49 10.51 -9.58
CA LYS A 2 -20.49 10.04 -10.55
C LYS A 2 -19.34 9.42 -9.74
N PRO A 3 -18.95 8.16 -9.98
CA PRO A 3 -17.89 7.53 -9.20
C PRO A 3 -16.56 8.26 -9.39
N ILE A 4 -15.73 8.25 -8.35
CA ILE A 4 -14.42 8.90 -8.34
C ILE A 4 -13.41 7.92 -7.73
N ILE A 5 -12.20 7.89 -8.28
CA ILE A 5 -11.05 7.23 -7.67
C ILE A 5 -9.83 8.13 -7.80
N ILE A 6 -9.04 8.19 -6.73
CA ILE A 6 -7.74 8.84 -6.68
C ILE A 6 -6.74 7.82 -6.15
N VAL A 7 -5.52 7.84 -6.70
CA VAL A 7 -4.42 6.98 -6.25
C VAL A 7 -3.17 7.83 -6.00
N HIS A 8 -2.27 7.33 -5.14
CA HIS A 8 -0.91 7.85 -5.00
C HIS A 8 0.11 6.71 -5.06
N GLY A 9 1.31 7.04 -5.53
CA GLY A 9 2.42 6.10 -5.71
C GLY A 9 3.67 6.44 -4.91
N GLY A 10 3.51 7.17 -3.80
CA GLY A 10 4.59 7.75 -2.99
C GLY A 10 4.71 9.27 -3.15
N ALA A 11 5.35 9.93 -2.18
CA ALA A 11 5.53 11.38 -2.16
C ALA A 11 6.97 11.76 -1.79
N GLY A 12 7.61 12.57 -2.65
CA GLY A 12 8.96 13.12 -2.48
C GLY A 12 9.74 13.31 -3.78
N ASP A 13 11.07 13.30 -3.67
CA ASP A 13 11.98 13.63 -4.79
C ASP A 13 12.20 12.41 -5.70
N ILE A 14 11.26 12.21 -6.63
CA ILE A 14 11.31 11.14 -7.62
C ILE A 14 12.35 11.48 -8.69
N PRO A 15 13.41 10.68 -8.89
CA PRO A 15 14.37 10.95 -9.96
C PRO A 15 13.72 10.82 -11.34
N ASP A 16 14.16 11.65 -12.28
CA ASP A 16 13.65 11.71 -13.66
C ASP A 16 13.53 10.32 -14.31
N SER A 17 14.52 9.44 -14.10
CA SER A 17 14.54 8.07 -14.61
C SER A 17 13.36 7.20 -14.18
N ARG A 18 12.66 7.57 -13.09
CA ARG A 18 11.54 6.83 -12.51
C ARG A 18 10.19 7.50 -12.71
N VAL A 19 10.17 8.78 -13.08
CA VAL A 19 8.95 9.55 -13.28
C VAL A 19 8.03 8.88 -14.29
N GLN A 20 8.57 8.44 -15.43
CA GLN A 20 7.77 7.80 -16.48
C GLN A 20 7.10 6.50 -15.98
N GLY A 21 7.85 5.64 -15.28
CA GLY A 21 7.32 4.39 -14.73
C GLY A 21 6.19 4.64 -13.73
N LYS A 22 6.39 5.56 -12.77
CA LYS A 22 5.36 5.93 -11.79
C LYS A 22 4.12 6.55 -12.45
N LEU A 23 4.27 7.39 -13.48
CA LEU A 23 3.13 7.96 -14.21
C LEU A 23 2.34 6.89 -14.98
N ILE A 24 3.02 5.92 -15.59
CA ILE A 24 2.35 4.81 -16.28
C ILE A 24 1.61 3.92 -15.27
N GLY A 25 2.28 3.53 -14.19
CA GLY A 25 1.72 2.67 -13.15
C GLY A 25 0.53 3.29 -12.43
N THR A 26 0.61 4.57 -12.05
CA THR A 26 -0.53 5.27 -11.41
C THR A 26 -1.72 5.43 -12.35
N LYS A 27 -1.49 5.70 -13.65
CA LYS A 27 -2.57 5.70 -14.65
C LYS A 27 -3.21 4.33 -14.78
N ALA A 28 -2.41 3.25 -14.83
CA ALA A 28 -2.92 1.89 -14.90
C ALA A 28 -3.76 1.54 -13.66
N ALA A 29 -3.31 1.93 -12.46
CA ALA A 29 -4.04 1.74 -11.21
C ALA A 29 -5.40 2.47 -11.20
N VAL A 30 -5.42 3.74 -11.63
CA VAL A 30 -6.68 4.50 -11.77
C VAL A 30 -7.61 3.82 -12.76
N ILE A 31 -7.11 3.38 -13.91
CA ILE A 31 -7.94 2.70 -14.93
C ILE A 31 -8.55 1.42 -14.35
N GLN A 32 -7.75 0.56 -13.71
CA GLN A 32 -8.24 -0.70 -13.15
C GLN A 32 -9.29 -0.48 -12.06
N GLY A 33 -9.05 0.43 -11.11
CA GLY A 33 -10.04 0.74 -10.08
C GLY A 33 -11.29 1.42 -10.64
N TYR A 34 -11.15 2.33 -11.62
CA TYR A 34 -12.30 3.00 -12.23
C TYR A 34 -13.15 2.04 -13.09
N GLU A 35 -12.54 1.06 -13.75
CA GLU A 35 -13.28 0.00 -14.45
C GLU A 35 -14.16 -0.82 -13.50
N VAL A 36 -13.71 -1.07 -12.27
CA VAL A 36 -14.52 -1.73 -11.23
C VAL A 36 -15.73 -0.86 -10.88
N LEU A 37 -15.52 0.43 -10.62
CA LEU A 37 -16.61 1.38 -10.32
C LEU A 37 -17.64 1.47 -11.45
N LEU A 38 -17.20 1.47 -12.72
CA LEU A 38 -18.10 1.54 -13.89
C LEU A 38 -18.99 0.30 -14.05
N LYS A 39 -18.50 -0.88 -13.67
CA LYS A 39 -19.24 -2.15 -13.78
C LYS A 39 -20.25 -2.36 -12.64
N SER A 40 -20.53 -1.32 -11.84
CA SER A 40 -21.31 -1.30 -10.59
C SER A 40 -20.60 -1.81 -9.34
N GLY A 41 -19.27 -2.04 -9.41
CA GLY A 41 -18.48 -2.52 -8.27
C GLY A 41 -18.47 -1.56 -7.08
N SER A 42 -18.23 -2.11 -5.89
CA SER A 42 -18.17 -1.34 -4.66
C SER A 42 -16.90 -0.47 -4.60
N ALA A 43 -16.93 0.58 -3.78
CA ALA A 43 -15.73 1.39 -3.53
C ALA A 43 -14.57 0.53 -2.98
N LEU A 44 -14.87 -0.46 -2.14
CA LEU A 44 -13.89 -1.42 -1.58
C LEU A 44 -13.16 -2.20 -2.69
N ASP A 45 -13.91 -2.80 -3.61
CA ASP A 45 -13.33 -3.57 -4.71
C ASP A 45 -12.49 -2.67 -5.63
N ALA A 46 -12.90 -1.42 -5.81
CA ALA A 46 -12.20 -0.47 -6.66
C ALA A 46 -10.84 -0.05 -6.08
N VAL A 47 -10.78 0.24 -4.77
CA VAL A 47 -9.51 0.60 -4.12
C VAL A 47 -8.59 -0.62 -4.01
N GLU A 48 -9.13 -1.82 -3.79
CA GLU A 48 -8.35 -3.06 -3.84
C GLU A 48 -7.73 -3.23 -5.23
N ALA A 49 -8.52 -3.17 -6.31
CA ALA A 49 -8.02 -3.35 -7.67
C ALA A 49 -6.93 -2.34 -8.05
N ALA A 50 -7.10 -1.08 -7.64
CA ALA A 50 -6.10 -0.04 -7.88
C ALA A 50 -4.79 -0.30 -7.12
N VAL A 51 -4.86 -0.73 -5.85
CA VAL A 51 -3.66 -1.02 -5.05
C VAL A 51 -2.99 -2.32 -5.51
N VAL A 52 -3.75 -3.36 -5.87
CA VAL A 52 -3.20 -4.59 -6.47
C VAL A 52 -2.43 -4.28 -7.75
N ALA A 53 -2.93 -3.37 -8.59
CA ALA A 53 -2.21 -2.94 -9.78
C ALA A 53 -0.82 -2.35 -9.46
N MET A 54 -0.71 -1.58 -8.38
CA MET A 54 0.55 -0.98 -7.94
C MET A 54 1.43 -1.98 -7.17
N GLU A 55 0.86 -2.91 -6.40
CA GLU A 55 1.60 -4.01 -5.76
C GLU A 55 2.24 -4.96 -6.78
N ASN A 56 1.72 -5.02 -8.00
CA ASN A 56 2.27 -5.83 -9.08
C ASN A 56 3.28 -5.07 -9.97
N ASP A 57 3.64 -3.84 -9.61
CA ASP A 57 4.53 -2.97 -10.39
C ASP A 57 5.75 -2.53 -9.57
N GLU A 58 6.95 -2.96 -10.00
CA GLU A 58 8.24 -2.65 -9.35
C GLU A 58 8.56 -1.16 -9.20
N ASN A 59 7.80 -0.30 -9.89
CA ASN A 59 7.95 1.15 -9.74
C ASN A 59 7.44 1.67 -8.39
N PHE A 60 6.80 0.82 -7.59
CA PHE A 60 6.22 1.16 -6.30
C PHE A 60 6.78 0.34 -5.14
N ASN A 61 6.67 0.88 -3.93
CA ASN A 61 7.10 0.22 -2.70
C ASN A 61 5.94 -0.55 -2.06
N ALA A 62 5.42 -1.55 -2.77
CA ALA A 62 4.39 -2.44 -2.27
C ALA A 62 4.43 -3.72 -3.11
N GLY A 63 4.05 -4.87 -2.54
CA GLY A 63 4.10 -6.14 -3.27
C GLY A 63 5.48 -6.39 -3.93
N TYR A 64 5.45 -6.66 -5.23
CA TYR A 64 6.64 -6.67 -6.09
C TYR A 64 7.23 -5.27 -6.23
N GLY A 65 8.42 -5.06 -5.67
CA GLY A 65 9.05 -3.73 -5.60
C GLY A 65 9.22 -3.19 -4.20
N SER A 66 8.65 -3.87 -3.20
CA SER A 66 8.85 -3.58 -1.78
C SER A 66 10.32 -3.47 -1.41
N VAL A 67 10.64 -2.47 -0.58
CA VAL A 67 11.96 -2.30 0.01
C VAL A 67 12.33 -3.45 0.95
N LEU A 68 13.62 -3.58 1.23
CA LEU A 68 14.17 -4.67 2.05
C LEU A 68 14.48 -4.19 3.47
N ASN A 69 14.24 -5.07 4.44
CA ASN A 69 14.69 -4.90 5.82
C ASN A 69 16.21 -5.17 5.95
N LEU A 70 16.76 -5.05 7.17
CA LEU A 70 18.19 -5.27 7.46
C LEU A 70 18.69 -6.68 7.09
N ASP A 71 17.81 -7.67 7.07
CA ASP A 71 18.14 -9.05 6.70
C ASP A 71 18.02 -9.30 5.19
N GLY A 72 17.67 -8.28 4.41
CA GLY A 72 17.49 -8.39 2.97
C GLY A 72 16.13 -9.00 2.56
N GLU A 73 15.17 -9.05 3.47
CA GLU A 73 13.85 -9.64 3.25
C GLU A 73 12.78 -8.57 3.03
N VAL A 74 11.75 -8.93 2.25
CA VAL A 74 10.52 -8.14 2.10
C VAL A 74 9.60 -8.40 3.28
N GLU A 75 9.15 -7.33 3.95
CA GLU A 75 8.12 -7.35 4.99
C GLU A 75 7.07 -6.29 4.67
N MET A 76 5.85 -6.68 4.36
CA MET A 76 4.83 -5.76 3.88
C MET A 76 3.75 -5.49 4.92
N GLU A 77 3.05 -4.39 4.70
CA GLU A 77 1.94 -3.92 5.52
C GLU A 77 0.86 -3.38 4.57
N ALA A 78 -0.41 -3.66 4.85
CA ALA A 78 -1.52 -3.12 4.09
C ALA A 78 -2.75 -2.99 4.97
N SER A 79 -3.59 -1.99 4.67
CA SER A 79 -4.90 -1.87 5.28
C SER A 79 -5.94 -1.36 4.28
N ILE A 80 -7.18 -1.72 4.54
CA ILE A 80 -8.35 -1.32 3.77
C ILE A 80 -9.50 -1.03 4.73
N MET A 81 -10.26 0.02 4.45
CA MET A 81 -11.35 0.49 5.30
C MET A 81 -12.58 0.83 4.48
N SER A 82 -13.75 0.42 4.97
CA SER A 82 -15.07 0.82 4.47
C SER A 82 -15.59 2.00 5.28
N GLY A 83 -16.03 3.06 4.61
CA GLY A 83 -16.66 4.22 5.25
C GLY A 83 -18.06 3.98 5.79
N THR A 84 -18.74 2.91 5.35
CA THR A 84 -20.15 2.65 5.66
C THR A 84 -20.37 2.20 7.09
N ASN A 85 -19.59 1.23 7.54
CA ASN A 85 -19.67 0.68 8.91
C ASN A 85 -18.39 0.92 9.71
N LEU A 86 -17.41 1.63 9.13
CA LEU A 86 -16.05 1.77 9.67
C LEU A 86 -15.33 0.42 9.81
N ASP A 87 -15.74 -0.58 9.03
CA ASP A 87 -15.11 -1.90 9.00
C ASP A 87 -13.70 -1.79 8.42
N VAL A 88 -12.78 -2.52 9.02
CA VAL A 88 -11.35 -2.46 8.75
C VAL A 88 -10.79 -3.86 8.57
N GLY A 89 -9.89 -4.01 7.62
CA GLY A 89 -8.97 -5.14 7.59
C GLY A 89 -7.55 -4.67 7.34
N ALA A 90 -6.61 -5.25 8.06
CA ALA A 90 -5.21 -4.90 7.95
C ALA A 90 -4.30 -6.11 8.19
N VAL A 91 -3.15 -6.09 7.54
CA VAL A 91 -2.06 -7.03 7.75
C VAL A 91 -0.74 -6.31 7.95
N THR A 92 0.14 -6.88 8.76
CA THR A 92 1.49 -6.36 9.00
C THR A 92 2.51 -7.47 9.06
N LEU A 93 3.78 -7.16 8.74
CA LEU A 93 4.89 -8.11 8.72
C LEU A 93 4.63 -9.32 7.80
N ILE A 94 3.82 -9.11 6.75
CA ILE A 94 3.45 -10.19 5.85
C ILE A 94 4.56 -10.41 4.82
N LYS A 95 4.88 -11.69 4.59
CA LYS A 95 5.93 -12.15 3.68
C LYS A 95 5.34 -13.15 2.69
N ASP A 96 6.03 -13.35 1.57
CA ASP A 96 5.76 -14.42 0.59
C ASP A 96 4.43 -14.32 -0.18
N PHE A 97 3.68 -13.22 -0.07
CA PHE A 97 2.45 -13.01 -0.83
C PHE A 97 2.58 -11.79 -1.75
N PRO A 98 2.15 -11.89 -3.02
CA PRO A 98 2.27 -10.78 -3.96
C PRO A 98 1.38 -9.60 -3.60
N ASN A 99 0.21 -9.86 -2.99
CA ASN A 99 -0.81 -8.84 -2.78
C ASN A 99 -1.30 -8.77 -1.31
N PRO A 100 -0.55 -8.07 -0.44
CA PRO A 100 -0.96 -7.77 0.93
C PRO A 100 -2.36 -7.14 1.04
N ILE A 101 -2.74 -6.25 0.13
CA ILE A 101 -4.03 -5.54 0.22
C ILE A 101 -5.23 -6.49 0.09
N SER A 102 -5.14 -7.52 -0.76
CA SER A 102 -6.20 -8.51 -0.90
C SER A 102 -6.35 -9.37 0.35
N ILE A 103 -5.25 -9.62 1.06
CA ILE A 103 -5.29 -10.32 2.34
C ILE A 103 -5.93 -9.43 3.40
N ALA A 104 -5.60 -8.12 3.42
CA ALA A 104 -6.26 -7.14 4.28
C ALA A 104 -7.77 -7.06 4.00
N HIS A 105 -8.19 -7.05 2.73
CA HIS A 105 -9.61 -7.10 2.38
C HIS A 105 -10.30 -8.39 2.85
N LYS A 106 -9.57 -9.52 2.85
CA LYS A 106 -10.08 -10.76 3.43
C LYS A 106 -10.12 -10.73 4.96
N VAL A 107 -9.24 -10.00 5.63
CA VAL A 107 -9.36 -9.75 7.08
C VAL A 107 -10.66 -9.01 7.39
N LEU A 108 -10.99 -7.97 6.60
CA LEU A 108 -12.21 -7.16 6.74
C LEU A 108 -13.48 -8.01 6.57
N THR A 109 -13.53 -8.82 5.51
CA THR A 109 -14.77 -9.52 5.09
C THR A 109 -15.00 -10.86 5.79
N ASP A 110 -13.95 -11.48 6.30
CA ASP A 110 -13.90 -12.92 6.52
C ASP A 110 -13.27 -13.30 7.88
N SER A 111 -13.12 -12.32 8.77
CA SER A 111 -12.55 -12.45 10.11
C SER A 111 -13.27 -11.52 11.11
N PRO A 112 -13.31 -11.86 12.41
CA PRO A 112 -13.83 -10.97 13.46
C PRO A 112 -12.79 -9.97 13.98
N HIS A 113 -11.63 -9.87 13.33
CA HIS A 113 -10.49 -9.04 13.73
C HIS A 113 -10.20 -7.99 12.67
N SER A 114 -9.66 -6.84 13.10
CA SER A 114 -9.30 -5.74 12.20
C SER A 114 -7.84 -5.76 11.75
N LEU A 115 -6.94 -6.45 12.46
CA LEU A 115 -5.50 -6.46 12.16
C LEU A 115 -4.90 -7.83 12.52
N LEU A 116 -4.15 -8.42 11.58
CA LEU A 116 -3.34 -9.63 11.80
C LEU A 116 -1.86 -9.35 11.48
N GLY A 117 -0.94 -9.97 12.23
CA GLY A 117 0.50 -9.76 12.06
C GLY A 117 1.28 -11.04 11.82
N GLY A 118 2.35 -10.94 11.02
CA GLY A 118 3.39 -11.95 10.85
C GLY A 118 2.86 -13.33 10.51
N ASP A 119 3.31 -14.34 11.26
CA ASP A 119 2.91 -15.74 11.04
C ASP A 119 1.40 -15.97 11.19
N GLY A 120 0.72 -15.21 12.05
CA GLY A 120 -0.73 -15.25 12.19
C GLY A 120 -1.45 -14.81 10.92
N ALA A 121 -1.00 -13.69 10.32
CA ALA A 121 -1.52 -13.21 9.04
C ALA A 121 -1.25 -14.21 7.90
N LYS A 122 -0.05 -14.83 7.88
CA LYS A 122 0.31 -15.87 6.91
C LYS A 122 -0.61 -17.09 6.99
N ARG A 123 -0.85 -17.62 8.20
CA ARG A 123 -1.76 -18.76 8.40
C ARG A 123 -3.18 -18.43 7.96
N PHE A 124 -3.65 -17.22 8.29
CA PHE A 124 -4.96 -16.75 7.84
C PHE A 124 -5.04 -16.70 6.32
N ALA A 125 -4.05 -16.08 5.65
CA ALA A 125 -4.01 -15.99 4.19
C ALA A 125 -4.05 -17.38 3.53
N LEU A 126 -3.23 -18.33 4.01
CA LEU A 126 -3.24 -19.71 3.51
C LEU A 126 -4.62 -20.38 3.70
N ALA A 127 -5.24 -20.20 4.87
CA ALA A 127 -6.57 -20.74 5.16
C ALA A 127 -7.68 -20.13 4.28
N LYS A 128 -7.47 -18.91 3.77
CA LYS A 128 -8.37 -18.23 2.83
C LYS A 128 -8.06 -18.50 1.36
N GLY A 129 -7.10 -19.39 1.07
CA GLY A 129 -6.77 -19.85 -0.28
C GLY A 129 -5.74 -19.00 -1.03
N PHE A 130 -5.08 -18.05 -0.35
CA PHE A 130 -3.96 -17.32 -0.96
C PHE A 130 -2.75 -18.24 -1.13
N SER A 131 -2.08 -18.13 -2.26
CA SER A 131 -0.86 -18.88 -2.56
C SER A 131 0.37 -18.02 -2.30
N THR A 132 1.40 -18.64 -1.73
CA THR A 132 2.71 -17.99 -1.55
C THR A 132 3.52 -18.03 -2.84
N VAL A 133 4.37 -17.03 -3.01
CA VAL A 133 5.44 -16.98 -4.02
C VAL A 133 6.81 -17.17 -3.36
N SER A 134 7.85 -17.39 -4.15
CA SER A 134 9.21 -17.39 -3.61
C SER A 134 9.55 -16.00 -3.04
N PRO A 135 10.21 -15.88 -1.88
CA PRO A 135 10.60 -14.57 -1.33
C PRO A 135 11.36 -13.70 -2.35
N GLU A 136 12.25 -14.34 -3.12
CA GLU A 136 13.06 -13.69 -4.16
C GLU A 136 12.24 -13.06 -5.29
N SER A 137 11.06 -13.60 -5.64
CA SER A 137 10.26 -13.03 -6.71
C SER A 137 9.60 -11.69 -6.36
N LEU A 138 9.60 -11.32 -5.08
CA LEU A 138 9.13 -9.99 -4.62
C LEU A 138 10.26 -8.95 -4.63
N VAL A 139 11.51 -9.39 -4.74
CA VAL A 139 12.69 -8.55 -4.62
C VAL A 139 13.07 -7.97 -5.98
N SER A 140 12.84 -6.67 -6.16
CA SER A 140 13.25 -5.96 -7.39
C SER A 140 14.74 -5.60 -7.38
N HIS A 141 15.30 -5.35 -8.57
CA HIS A 141 16.67 -4.84 -8.68
C HIS A 141 16.86 -3.52 -7.92
N ASN A 142 15.87 -2.64 -7.97
CA ASN A 142 15.90 -1.35 -7.29
C ASN A 142 15.89 -1.50 -5.76
N ALA A 143 15.10 -2.43 -5.22
CA ALA A 143 15.05 -2.71 -3.78
C ALA A 143 16.41 -3.22 -3.25
N ARG A 144 17.08 -4.12 -4.00
CA ARG A 144 18.44 -4.57 -3.67
C ARG A 144 19.44 -3.42 -3.66
N LYS A 145 19.38 -2.55 -4.68
CA LYS A 145 20.27 -1.38 -4.78
C LYS A 145 20.02 -0.38 -3.64
N ALA A 146 18.76 -0.16 -3.27
CA ALA A 146 18.39 0.70 -2.16
C ALA A 146 18.99 0.20 -0.83
N LEU A 147 18.86 -1.10 -0.54
CA LEU A 147 19.48 -1.69 0.67
C LEU A 147 21.01 -1.61 0.65
N GLN A 148 21.65 -1.91 -0.48
CA GLN A 148 23.12 -1.80 -0.59
C GLN A 148 23.62 -0.37 -0.36
N ASN A 149 22.89 0.63 -0.88
CA ASN A 149 23.22 2.03 -0.65
C ASN A 149 23.03 2.41 0.82
N PHE A 150 21.94 1.96 1.44
CA PHE A 150 21.67 2.14 2.87
C PHE A 150 22.81 1.58 3.74
N LEU A 151 23.22 0.32 3.51
CA LEU A 151 24.29 -0.34 4.28
C LEU A 151 25.66 0.33 4.14
N LYS A 152 25.93 1.02 3.01
CA LYS A 152 27.19 1.72 2.77
C LYS A 152 27.27 3.09 3.45
N HIS A 153 26.15 3.81 3.50
CA HIS A 153 26.15 5.22 3.93
C HIS A 153 25.55 5.42 5.33
N GLY A 154 24.85 4.43 5.89
CA GLY A 154 24.40 4.43 7.29
C GLY A 154 23.33 5.47 7.63
N GLU A 155 22.78 6.17 6.64
CA GLU A 155 21.67 7.09 6.86
C GLU A 155 20.37 6.30 6.89
N PHE A 156 19.74 6.16 8.07
CA PHE A 156 18.35 5.71 8.20
C PHE A 156 17.50 6.44 7.17
N GLY A 157 16.99 5.67 6.20
CA GLY A 157 16.17 6.15 5.12
C GLY A 157 15.06 7.01 5.68
N ARG A 158 15.25 8.33 5.57
CA ARG A 158 14.14 9.26 5.60
C ARG A 158 13.36 8.92 4.35
N THR A 159 12.15 8.43 4.52
CA THR A 159 11.13 8.47 3.48
C THR A 159 10.89 9.95 3.16
N GLU A 160 11.72 10.44 2.23
CA GLU A 160 11.34 11.43 1.24
C GLU A 160 11.28 12.93 1.62
N ILE A 161 12.27 13.48 2.34
CA ILE A 161 12.66 14.91 2.19
C ILE A 161 14.18 15.11 2.39
N GLY A 162 14.90 15.53 1.33
CA GLY A 162 16.12 16.33 1.45
C GLY A 162 17.49 15.64 1.48
N ALA A 163 17.69 14.49 0.83
CA ALA A 163 19.04 13.93 0.63
C ALA A 163 19.24 13.44 -0.81
N GLN A 164 20.46 13.62 -1.32
CA GLN A 164 20.83 13.51 -2.74
C GLN A 164 20.79 12.09 -3.33
N ASP A 165 20.27 11.09 -2.60
CA ASP A 165 20.26 9.70 -3.03
C ASP A 165 18.85 9.15 -3.36
N LYS A 166 18.75 8.72 -4.62
CA LYS A 166 17.59 8.80 -5.51
C LYS A 166 16.84 7.48 -5.67
N ALA A 167 16.65 6.70 -4.60
CA ALA A 167 16.12 5.34 -4.75
C ALA A 167 14.88 5.02 -3.93
N ASP A 168 14.52 5.87 -2.95
CA ASP A 168 13.40 5.57 -2.08
C ASP A 168 12.08 5.73 -2.84
N VAL A 169 11.15 4.83 -2.53
CA VAL A 169 9.85 4.73 -3.16
C VAL A 169 8.80 4.75 -2.07
N GLY A 170 7.85 5.66 -2.19
CA GLY A 170 6.79 5.76 -1.20
C GLY A 170 5.71 4.70 -1.30
N THR A 171 5.04 4.52 -0.16
CA THR A 171 3.78 3.81 0.05
C THR A 171 2.75 4.17 -1.03
N VAL A 172 1.97 3.19 -1.45
CA VAL A 172 0.88 3.36 -2.40
C VAL A 172 -0.47 3.34 -1.72
N GLY A 173 -1.46 3.95 -2.36
CA GLY A 173 -2.82 3.90 -1.85
C GLY A 173 -3.84 4.46 -2.81
N ALA A 174 -5.10 4.19 -2.49
CA ALA A 174 -6.25 4.58 -3.27
C ALA A 174 -7.40 4.98 -2.37
N VAL A 175 -8.17 5.97 -2.82
CA VAL A 175 -9.44 6.39 -2.23
C VAL A 175 -10.49 6.37 -3.34
N ALA A 176 -11.65 5.78 -3.07
CA ALA A 176 -12.75 5.76 -4.02
C ALA A 176 -14.08 6.18 -3.37
N VAL A 177 -14.93 6.77 -4.19
CA VAL A 177 -16.36 6.99 -3.90
C VAL A 177 -17.16 6.32 -5.01
N ASP A 178 -18.04 5.39 -4.64
CA ASP A 178 -18.84 4.66 -5.61
C ASP A 178 -20.08 5.45 -6.08
N SER A 179 -20.86 4.85 -6.97
CA SER A 179 -22.06 5.49 -7.52
C SER A 179 -23.19 5.70 -6.50
N ASN A 180 -23.18 4.97 -5.39
CA ASN A 180 -24.10 5.11 -4.26
C ASN A 180 -23.63 6.18 -3.27
N GLY A 181 -22.37 6.63 -3.39
CA GLY A 181 -21.76 7.60 -2.49
C GLY A 181 -20.99 6.97 -1.33
N PHE A 182 -20.77 5.65 -1.34
CA PHE A 182 -19.99 4.97 -0.31
C PHE A 182 -18.50 5.15 -0.56
N VAL A 183 -17.75 5.36 0.51
CA VAL A 183 -16.32 5.65 0.51
C VAL A 183 -15.54 4.40 0.92
N ALA A 184 -14.41 4.17 0.27
CA ALA A 184 -13.43 3.20 0.72
C ALA A 184 -12.01 3.70 0.49
N VAL A 185 -11.08 3.18 1.30
CA VAL A 185 -9.65 3.50 1.20
C VAL A 185 -8.81 2.24 1.36
N ALA A 186 -7.74 2.15 0.58
CA ALA A 186 -6.72 1.11 0.68
C ALA A 186 -5.31 1.72 0.66
N THR A 187 -4.40 1.18 1.46
CA THR A 187 -2.99 1.61 1.53
C THR A 187 -2.09 0.38 1.69
N SER A 188 -0.95 0.35 0.99
CA SER A 188 -0.01 -0.78 1.00
C SER A 188 1.45 -0.31 0.92
N THR A 189 2.35 -0.95 1.66
CA THR A 189 3.75 -0.57 1.74
C THR A 189 4.70 -1.73 2.03
N GLY A 190 5.92 -1.65 1.50
CA GLY A 190 7.09 -2.42 1.98
C GLY A 190 7.78 -1.77 3.19
N GLY A 191 7.38 -0.56 3.58
CA GLY A 191 7.99 0.21 4.67
C GLY A 191 9.21 1.01 4.23
N MET A 192 10.25 1.08 5.06
CA MET A 192 11.45 1.89 4.80
C MET A 192 12.65 1.00 4.50
N SER A 193 13.48 1.41 3.55
CA SER A 193 14.73 0.72 3.21
C SER A 193 15.63 0.59 4.45
N GLY A 194 16.10 -0.64 4.74
CA GLY A 194 16.96 -0.89 5.90
C GLY A 194 16.24 -0.84 7.24
N LYS A 195 14.91 -0.96 7.26
CA LYS A 195 14.15 -1.07 8.51
C LYS A 195 14.61 -2.29 9.33
N ALA A 196 14.52 -2.18 10.65
CA ALA A 196 14.66 -3.33 11.54
C ALA A 196 13.61 -4.39 11.19
N VAL A 197 13.99 -5.67 11.31
CA VAL A 197 13.06 -6.79 11.13
C VAL A 197 11.88 -6.63 12.10
N GLY A 198 10.66 -6.74 11.59
CA GLY A 198 9.47 -6.57 12.41
C GLY A 198 9.07 -5.11 12.67
N ARG A 199 9.72 -4.11 12.06
CA ARG A 199 9.25 -2.72 12.12
C ARG A 199 7.91 -2.58 11.41
N ILE A 200 6.96 -1.96 12.11
CA ILE A 200 5.62 -1.63 11.64
C ILE A 200 5.51 -0.11 11.43
N GLY A 201 4.96 0.32 10.30
CA GLY A 201 4.69 1.71 9.96
C GLY A 201 3.27 2.17 10.26
N ASP A 202 2.89 3.26 9.60
CA ASP A 202 1.59 3.94 9.63
C ASP A 202 0.48 3.17 8.90
N THR A 203 0.82 2.47 7.82
CA THR A 203 -0.12 1.83 6.90
C THR A 203 -1.14 0.89 7.58
N PRO A 204 -0.76 0.00 8.52
CA PRO A 204 -1.72 -0.86 9.22
C PRO A 204 -2.39 -0.18 10.43
N GLN A 205 -2.08 1.09 10.71
CA GLN A 205 -2.63 1.86 11.83
C GLN A 205 -3.75 2.78 11.34
N ILE A 206 -4.99 2.38 11.57
CA ILE A 206 -6.17 3.16 11.15
C ILE A 206 -6.18 4.53 11.83
N GLY A 207 -6.45 5.57 11.03
CA GLY A 207 -6.35 6.97 11.43
C GLY A 207 -4.95 7.57 11.24
N SER A 208 -3.94 6.76 10.89
CA SER A 208 -2.64 7.24 10.41
C SER A 208 -2.53 7.04 8.89
N GLY A 209 -2.27 5.81 8.43
CA GLY A 209 -2.09 5.53 7.00
C GLY A 209 -3.39 5.54 6.19
N THR A 210 -4.50 5.17 6.82
CA THR A 210 -5.76 4.84 6.14
C THR A 210 -6.96 5.23 7.01
N TYR A 211 -7.92 5.93 6.41
CA TYR A 211 -9.19 6.26 7.07
C TYR A 211 -10.33 6.45 6.06
N ALA A 212 -11.53 5.94 6.35
CA ALA A 212 -12.73 6.15 5.54
C ALA A 212 -13.97 6.35 6.44
N ASP A 213 -14.82 7.31 6.10
CA ASP A 213 -16.11 7.56 6.76
C ASP A 213 -17.07 8.17 5.74
N ASP A 214 -18.21 7.53 5.47
CA ASP A 214 -19.19 8.00 4.48
C ASP A 214 -19.78 9.39 4.83
N ASN A 215 -19.72 9.80 6.10
CA ASN A 215 -20.20 11.11 6.54
C ASN A 215 -19.19 12.24 6.31
N ILE A 216 -17.94 11.90 6.02
CA ILE A 216 -16.84 12.88 5.93
C ILE A 216 -16.10 12.74 4.59
N GLY A 217 -15.55 11.57 4.31
CA GLY A 217 -14.64 11.29 3.19
C GLY A 217 -13.65 10.17 3.53
N GLY A 218 -12.60 10.02 2.71
CA GLY A 218 -11.56 9.02 2.94
C GLY A 218 -10.18 9.55 2.58
N VAL A 219 -9.16 9.08 3.31
CA VAL A 219 -7.76 9.52 3.23
C VAL A 219 -6.81 8.32 3.21
N SER A 220 -5.90 8.29 2.24
CA SER A 220 -4.70 7.43 2.25
C SER A 220 -3.45 8.30 2.30
N THR A 221 -2.50 7.98 3.18
CA THR A 221 -1.27 8.77 3.38
C THR A 221 -0.02 8.04 2.89
N THR A 222 1.06 8.81 2.72
CA THR A 222 2.39 8.33 2.33
C THR A 222 3.44 9.34 2.78
N GLY A 223 4.66 8.88 3.03
CA GLY A 223 5.77 9.70 3.50
C GLY A 223 6.42 9.14 4.77
N ALA A 224 7.28 9.95 5.40
CA ALA A 224 7.73 9.65 6.76
C ALA A 224 6.58 9.79 7.75
N ILE A 225 6.65 9.04 8.85
CA ILE A 225 5.69 9.08 9.98
C ILE A 225 5.45 10.52 10.49
N TYR A 226 6.32 11.49 10.14
CA TYR A 226 6.20 12.90 10.50
C TYR A 226 5.42 13.77 9.49
N PHE A 227 5.07 13.26 8.31
CA PHE A 227 4.42 14.01 7.23
C PHE A 227 3.40 13.12 6.51
N ASP A 228 2.14 13.25 6.93
CA ASP A 228 1.00 12.63 6.26
C ASP A 228 0.45 13.55 5.17
N VAL A 229 0.41 13.09 3.91
CA VAL A 229 -0.36 13.76 2.85
C VAL A 229 -1.82 13.31 2.97
N PHE A 230 -2.71 14.25 3.25
CA PHE A 230 -4.15 13.99 3.35
C PHE A 230 -4.84 14.23 2.00
N ILE A 231 -5.46 13.20 1.42
CA ILE A 231 -6.47 13.37 0.36
C ILE A 231 -7.81 13.41 1.06
N ILE A 232 -8.47 14.57 1.16
CA ILE A 232 -9.82 14.67 1.73
C ILE A 232 -10.82 14.85 0.59
N PHE A 233 -11.84 13.98 0.56
CA PHE A 233 -13.04 14.23 -0.24
C PHE A 233 -14.02 15.04 0.60
N HIS A 234 -14.56 16.11 0.05
CA HIS A 234 -15.74 16.78 0.57
C HIS A 234 -16.68 17.04 -0.62
N ASN A 235 -17.98 16.80 -0.43
CA ASN A 235 -19.02 17.11 -1.42
C ASN A 235 -19.19 18.62 -1.57
#